data_AF-A0A7W0Y967-F1
#
_entry.id   AF-A0A7W0Y967-F1
#
_cell.length_a   1.000
_cell.length_b   1.000
_cell.length_c   1.000
_cell.angle_alpha   90.00
_cell.angle_beta   90.00
_cell.angle_gamma   90.00
#
_symmetry.space_group_name_H-M   'P 1'
#
loop_
_entity.id
_entity.type
_entity.pdbx_description
1 polymer ?
#
loop_
_entity_poly.entity_id
_entity_poly.type
_entity_poly.pdbx_seq_one_letter_code
_entity_poly.pdbx_strand_id
1 'polypeptide(L)'
;MRLACLLVLVAACDFQPPSRTTSATPAASPAAITPPVSAPVAPSHPAGSGSAQPMPAAPPSSGPQGLAKACTDVGVKIAQILIDDKTDLSQKAALEQERTNIVKKIADTCTRDSWSPQVLACLNVARTQVDTRECTKDLKSP
;
A
#
# COMPACT_ATOMS: atom_id res chain seq x y z
N MET A 1 -28.27 -3.37 35.97
CA MET A 1 -29.25 -3.04 34.91
C MET A 1 -29.20 -1.55 34.54
N ARG A 2 -28.14 -1.09 33.84
CA ARG A 2 -28.04 0.27 33.28
C ARG A 2 -27.24 0.31 31.97
N LEU A 3 -27.21 -0.80 31.23
CA LEU A 3 -26.38 -0.97 30.03
C LEU A 3 -27.22 -1.23 28.77
N ALA A 4 -28.45 -0.70 28.73
CA ALA A 4 -29.40 -0.93 27.64
C ALA A 4 -29.83 0.35 26.87
N CYS A 5 -29.28 1.52 27.21
CA CYS A 5 -29.70 2.81 26.59
C CYS A 5 -28.71 3.41 25.56
N LEU A 6 -27.57 2.78 25.27
CA LEU A 6 -26.58 3.35 24.35
C LEU A 6 -26.60 2.74 22.93
N LEU A 7 -27.63 1.96 22.59
CA LEU A 7 -27.71 1.24 21.31
C LEU A 7 -28.62 1.90 20.25
N VAL A 8 -29.05 3.16 20.41
CA VAL A 8 -30.06 3.78 19.51
C VAL A 8 -29.71 5.21 19.04
N LEU A 9 -28.45 5.53 18.69
CA LEU A 9 -28.10 6.90 18.27
C LEU A 9 -27.11 7.06 17.09
N VAL A 10 -26.80 6.01 16.33
CA VAL A 10 -25.96 6.15 15.10
C VAL A 10 -26.72 5.66 13.88
N ALA A 11 -27.91 6.21 13.68
CA ALA A 11 -28.73 5.98 12.49
C ALA A 11 -29.43 7.27 12.06
N ALA A 12 -28.68 8.36 11.84
CA ALA A 12 -29.13 9.52 11.08
C ALA A 12 -27.98 10.53 10.83
N CYS A 13 -27.85 10.97 9.57
CA CYS A 13 -27.12 12.15 9.07
C CYS A 13 -25.58 11.98 8.98
N ASP A 14 -24.91 12.16 7.85
CA ASP A 14 -25.20 13.09 6.77
C ASP A 14 -24.56 12.60 5.45
N PHE A 15 -25.40 12.22 4.48
CA PHE A 15 -25.00 11.91 3.11
C PHE A 15 -25.19 13.20 2.31
N GLN A 16 -24.13 13.99 2.16
CA GLN A 16 -24.20 15.27 1.45
C GLN A 16 -23.86 15.08 -0.04
N PRO A 17 -24.83 15.21 -0.97
CA PRO A 17 -24.54 15.20 -2.41
C PRO A 17 -23.92 16.53 -2.87
N PRO A 18 -22.98 16.54 -3.83
CA PRO A 18 -22.45 17.78 -4.38
C PRO A 18 -23.54 18.52 -5.16
N SER A 19 -23.80 19.76 -4.75
CA SER A 19 -24.71 20.70 -5.38
C SER A 19 -24.41 20.85 -6.88
N ARG A 20 -25.39 20.49 -7.71
CA ARG A 20 -25.46 20.94 -9.11
C ARG A 20 -25.73 22.44 -9.12
N THR A 21 -24.77 23.22 -9.60
CA THR A 21 -25.06 24.56 -10.12
C THR A 21 -24.93 24.51 -11.64
N THR A 22 -26.07 24.36 -12.29
CA THR A 22 -26.27 24.64 -13.71
C THR A 22 -26.03 26.13 -13.95
N SER A 23 -25.16 26.47 -14.88
CA SER A 23 -25.33 27.68 -15.68
C SER A 23 -25.11 27.32 -17.14
N ALA A 24 -26.22 27.35 -17.87
CA ALA A 24 -26.30 27.11 -19.29
C ALA A 24 -25.83 28.34 -20.09
N THR A 25 -25.20 28.12 -21.24
CA THR A 25 -25.37 28.97 -22.43
C THR A 25 -25.28 28.08 -23.68
N PRO A 26 -26.14 28.27 -24.70
CA PRO A 26 -26.38 27.27 -25.74
C PRO A 26 -25.67 27.53 -27.08
N ALA A 27 -25.76 26.48 -27.93
CA ALA A 27 -25.82 26.47 -29.39
C ALA A 27 -24.55 26.70 -30.23
N ALA A 28 -24.04 25.60 -30.80
CA ALA A 28 -23.84 25.48 -32.25
C ALA A 28 -23.87 23.99 -32.66
N SER A 29 -24.75 23.68 -33.60
CA SER A 29 -24.88 22.39 -34.32
C SER A 29 -24.09 22.48 -35.64
N PRO A 30 -24.11 21.48 -36.56
CA PRO A 30 -23.45 20.17 -36.52
C PRO A 30 -22.46 19.96 -37.70
N ALA A 31 -21.89 18.75 -37.76
CA ALA A 31 -21.28 18.07 -38.91
C ALA A 31 -19.81 18.37 -39.28
N ALA A 32 -18.96 17.35 -39.14
CA ALA A 32 -18.24 16.75 -40.26
C ALA A 32 -17.50 15.49 -39.79
N ILE A 33 -17.89 14.36 -40.38
CA ILE A 33 -17.19 13.07 -40.33
C ILE A 33 -15.89 13.23 -41.11
N THR A 34 -14.75 12.90 -40.51
CA THR A 34 -13.57 12.42 -41.25
C THR A 34 -12.77 11.44 -40.38
N PRO A 35 -12.54 10.19 -40.83
CA PRO A 35 -11.54 9.32 -40.24
C PRO A 35 -10.17 9.60 -40.87
N PRO A 36 -9.08 9.77 -40.11
CA PRO A 36 -7.76 9.50 -40.64
C PRO A 36 -7.48 8.00 -40.52
N VAL A 37 -7.66 7.29 -41.64
CA VAL A 37 -6.90 6.06 -41.93
C VAL A 37 -5.41 6.42 -41.80
N SER A 38 -4.74 5.83 -40.82
CA SER A 38 -3.28 5.83 -40.75
C SER A 38 -2.79 4.40 -40.96
N ALA A 39 -1.87 4.31 -41.91
CA ALA A 39 -1.32 3.12 -42.55
C ALA A 39 -0.72 2.08 -41.57
N PRO A 40 -0.57 0.82 -42.02
CA PRO A 40 0.21 -0.18 -41.31
C PRO A 40 1.70 0.22 -41.31
N VAL A 41 2.23 0.54 -40.13
CA VAL A 41 3.67 0.70 -39.94
C VAL A 41 4.25 -0.69 -39.69
N ALA A 42 5.12 -1.13 -40.61
CA ALA A 42 5.85 -2.38 -40.52
C ALA A 42 6.63 -2.49 -39.20
N PRO A 43 6.69 -3.66 -38.55
CA PRO A 43 7.59 -3.89 -37.44
C PRO A 43 9.01 -4.10 -37.99
N SER A 44 9.79 -3.02 -38.04
CA SER A 44 11.24 -3.11 -38.18
C SER A 44 11.82 -3.54 -36.84
N HIS A 45 12.17 -4.82 -36.71
CA HIS A 45 13.18 -5.26 -35.75
C HIS A 45 14.49 -4.49 -36.03
N PRO A 46 15.19 -4.09 -34.97
CA PRO A 46 16.62 -4.33 -34.93
C PRO A 46 16.93 -5.28 -33.77
N ALA A 47 17.57 -6.38 -34.15
CA ALA A 47 18.38 -7.19 -33.26
C ALA A 47 19.40 -6.27 -32.56
N GLY A 48 19.32 -6.25 -31.24
CA GLY A 48 20.29 -5.62 -30.35
C GLY A 48 20.44 -6.47 -29.11
N SER A 49 20.85 -7.73 -29.28
CA SER A 49 21.27 -8.59 -28.18
C SER A 49 22.63 -8.09 -27.68
N GLY A 50 22.58 -6.99 -26.94
CA GLY A 50 23.68 -6.55 -26.12
C GLY A 50 23.67 -7.38 -24.85
N SER A 51 24.58 -8.36 -24.77
CA SER A 51 24.93 -9.06 -23.55
C SER A 51 25.48 -8.07 -22.53
N ALA A 52 24.60 -7.38 -21.81
CA ALA A 52 24.98 -6.67 -20.59
C ALA A 52 25.23 -7.74 -19.52
N GLN A 53 26.51 -8.09 -19.33
CA GLN A 53 26.95 -8.82 -18.15
C GLN A 53 26.37 -8.11 -16.90
N PRO A 54 25.69 -8.84 -16.00
CA PRO A 54 25.36 -8.30 -14.70
C PRO A 54 26.68 -7.99 -13.99
N MET A 55 27.00 -6.71 -13.81
CA MET A 55 28.00 -6.33 -12.81
C MET A 55 27.54 -6.91 -11.47
N PRO A 56 28.46 -7.44 -10.64
CA PRO A 56 28.15 -7.85 -9.29
C PRO A 56 27.47 -6.67 -8.57
N ALA A 57 26.24 -6.87 -8.12
CA ALA A 57 25.54 -5.91 -7.29
C ALA A 57 26.47 -5.50 -6.13
N ALA A 58 26.72 -4.21 -6.00
CA ALA A 58 27.46 -3.66 -4.88
C ALA A 58 26.89 -4.23 -3.57
N PRO A 59 27.74 -4.59 -2.59
CA PRO A 59 27.26 -5.11 -1.32
C PRO A 59 26.25 -4.12 -0.73
N PRO A 60 25.13 -4.60 -0.13
CA PRO A 60 24.14 -3.71 0.44
C PRO A 60 24.83 -2.83 1.46
N SER A 61 24.85 -1.52 1.20
CA SER A 61 25.40 -0.53 2.13
C SER A 61 24.70 -0.68 3.47
N SER A 62 25.40 -1.24 4.45
CA SER A 62 24.98 -1.40 5.85
C SER A 62 24.87 -0.06 6.61
N GLY A 63 24.75 1.05 5.87
CA GLY A 63 24.56 2.38 6.44
C GLY A 63 23.15 2.59 6.97
N PRO A 64 22.88 3.74 7.59
CA PRO A 64 21.56 4.09 8.15
C PRO A 64 20.40 3.96 7.15
N GLN A 65 20.68 4.16 5.86
CA GLN A 65 19.70 3.96 4.78
C GLN A 65 19.29 2.50 4.58
N GLY A 66 20.18 1.54 4.87
CA GLY A 66 19.89 0.11 4.78
C GLY A 66 18.87 -0.34 5.83
N LEU A 67 19.00 0.16 7.07
CA LEU A 67 18.06 -0.12 8.14
C LEU A 67 16.68 0.49 7.86
N ALA A 68 16.63 1.77 7.46
CA ALA A 68 15.37 2.45 7.16
C ALA A 68 14.57 1.73 6.06
N LYS A 69 15.27 1.26 5.02
CA LYS A 69 14.64 0.46 3.96
C LYS A 69 14.13 -0.89 4.50
N ALA A 70 14.96 -1.64 5.23
CA ALA A 70 14.56 -2.93 5.80
C ALA A 70 13.36 -2.80 6.74
N CYS A 71 13.31 -1.74 7.56
CA CYS A 71 12.17 -1.42 8.42
C CYS A 71 10.90 -1.11 7.63
N THR A 72 11.02 -0.40 6.50
CA THR A 72 9.87 -0.11 5.62
C THR A 72 9.36 -1.39 4.96
N ASP A 73 10.26 -2.23 4.44
CA ASP A 73 9.91 -3.50 3.79
C ASP A 73 9.18 -4.44 4.78
N VAL A 74 9.68 -4.53 6.02
CA VAL A 74 9.01 -5.27 7.10
C VAL A 74 7.65 -4.67 7.44
N GLY A 75 7.54 -3.33 7.49
CA GLY A 75 6.27 -2.64 7.71
C GLY A 75 5.22 -2.98 6.65
N VAL A 76 5.60 -2.97 5.36
CA VAL A 76 4.71 -3.35 4.25
C VAL A 76 4.24 -4.79 4.39
N LYS A 77 5.15 -5.69 4.74
CA LYS A 77 4.84 -7.12 4.91
C LYS A 77 3.88 -7.36 6.07
N ILE A 78 4.10 -6.75 7.22
CA ILE A 78 3.20 -6.88 8.38
C ILE A 78 1.82 -6.28 8.06
N ALA A 79 1.76 -5.11 7.42
CA ALA A 79 0.49 -4.53 7.00
C ALA A 79 -0.29 -5.48 6.06
N GLN A 80 0.41 -6.12 5.12
CA GLN A 80 -0.20 -7.12 4.23
C GLN A 80 -0.73 -8.34 4.99
N ILE A 81 0.05 -8.89 5.94
CA ILE A 81 -0.40 -9.99 6.80
C ILE A 81 -1.67 -9.62 7.57
N LEU A 82 -1.74 -8.40 8.12
CA LEU A 82 -2.93 -7.92 8.84
C LEU A 82 -4.16 -7.81 7.94
N ILE A 83 -3.97 -7.36 6.70
CA ILE A 83 -5.03 -7.23 5.69
C ILE A 83 -5.52 -8.62 5.25
N ASP A 84 -4.60 -9.57 5.01
CA ASP A 84 -4.93 -10.91 4.53
C ASP A 84 -5.51 -11.82 5.63
N ASP A 85 -5.21 -11.54 6.90
CA ASP A 85 -5.82 -12.20 8.06
C ASP A 85 -7.32 -11.89 8.20
N LYS A 86 -7.81 -10.81 7.59
CA LYS A 86 -9.24 -10.45 7.65
C LYS A 86 -10.04 -11.14 6.56
N THR A 87 -11.04 -11.89 7.02
CA THR A 87 -12.06 -12.52 6.17
C THR A 87 -13.19 -11.58 5.81
N ASP A 88 -13.46 -10.57 6.64
CA ASP A 88 -14.50 -9.56 6.41
C ASP A 88 -14.01 -8.48 5.43
N LEU A 89 -14.79 -8.23 4.38
CA LEU A 89 -14.42 -7.28 3.32
C LEU A 89 -14.41 -5.83 3.80
N SER A 90 -15.29 -5.45 4.74
CA SER A 90 -15.34 -4.09 5.26
C SER A 90 -14.13 -3.80 6.15
N GLN A 91 -13.71 -4.75 6.99
CA GLN A 91 -12.48 -4.64 7.77
C GLN A 91 -11.24 -4.64 6.89
N LYS A 92 -11.21 -5.46 5.84
CA LYS A 92 -10.11 -5.47 4.88
C LYS A 92 -9.95 -4.12 4.20
N ALA A 93 -11.06 -3.54 3.72
CA ALA A 93 -11.06 -2.21 3.10
C ALA A 93 -10.59 -1.11 4.07
N ALA A 94 -11.01 -1.17 5.35
CA ALA A 94 -10.55 -0.21 6.37
C ALA A 94 -9.02 -0.32 6.60
N LEU A 95 -8.49 -1.54 6.74
CA LEU A 95 -7.05 -1.77 6.90
C LEU A 95 -6.25 -1.37 5.64
N GLU A 96 -6.82 -1.56 4.45
CA GLU A 96 -6.21 -1.10 3.20
C GLU A 96 -6.11 0.44 3.14
N GLN A 97 -7.12 1.16 3.64
CA GLN A 97 -7.06 2.62 3.78
C GLN A 97 -6.00 3.04 4.81
N GLU A 98 -5.86 2.29 5.91
CA GLU A 98 -4.87 2.57 6.95
C GLU A 98 -3.47 2.01 6.64
N ARG A 99 -3.30 1.30 5.51
CA ARG A 99 -2.07 0.57 5.19
C ARG A 99 -0.83 1.44 5.33
N THR A 100 -0.83 2.62 4.74
CA THR A 100 0.31 3.55 4.80
C THR A 100 0.61 4.00 6.23
N ASN A 101 -0.41 4.19 7.06
CA ASN A 101 -0.25 4.55 8.47
C ASN A 101 0.39 3.41 9.28
N ILE A 102 -0.08 2.17 9.04
CA ILE A 102 0.47 0.96 9.66
C ILE A 102 1.95 0.79 9.29
N VAL A 103 2.27 0.85 7.98
CA VAL A 103 3.65 0.74 7.48
C VAL A 103 4.54 1.78 8.13
N LYS A 104 4.09 3.04 8.16
CA LYS A 104 4.85 4.14 8.77
C LYS A 104 5.12 3.89 10.25
N LYS A 105 4.09 3.56 11.05
CA LYS A 105 4.25 3.29 12.49
C LYS A 105 5.23 2.17 12.77
N ILE A 106 5.19 1.10 11.96
CA ILE A 106 6.10 -0.03 12.10
C ILE A 106 7.52 0.38 11.72
N ALA A 107 7.69 1.08 10.58
CA ALA A 107 9.01 1.53 10.12
C ALA A 107 9.66 2.49 11.13
N ASP A 108 8.88 3.42 11.69
CA ASP A 108 9.31 4.36 12.73
C ASP A 108 9.73 3.61 14.00
N THR A 109 8.92 2.64 14.45
CA THR A 109 9.22 1.82 15.63
C THR A 109 10.46 0.96 15.42
N CYS A 110 10.57 0.29 14.28
CA CYS A 110 11.72 -0.51 13.90
C CYS A 110 13.02 0.30 13.87
N THR A 111 12.96 1.52 13.32
CA THR A 111 14.12 2.41 13.24
C THR A 111 14.49 2.97 14.61
N ARG A 112 13.49 3.44 15.38
CA ARG A 112 13.68 4.02 16.72
C ARG A 112 14.25 2.99 17.69
N ASP A 113 13.68 1.78 17.69
CA ASP A 113 14.05 0.73 18.62
C ASP A 113 15.23 -0.11 18.10
N SER A 114 15.77 0.26 16.93
CA SER A 114 16.93 -0.37 16.28
C SER A 114 16.81 -1.90 16.27
N TRP A 115 15.70 -2.40 15.72
CA TRP A 115 15.41 -3.84 15.69
C TRP A 115 16.59 -4.62 15.13
N SER A 116 16.94 -5.72 15.81
CA SER A 116 18.09 -6.52 15.43
C SER A 116 17.88 -7.18 14.06
N PRO A 117 18.97 -7.47 13.32
CA PRO A 117 18.88 -8.19 12.05
C PRO A 117 18.14 -9.53 12.16
N GLN A 118 18.21 -10.20 13.32
CA GLN A 118 17.52 -11.45 13.60
C GLN A 118 15.99 -11.26 13.62
N VAL A 119 15.51 -10.19 14.26
CA VAL A 119 14.08 -9.85 14.29
C VAL A 119 13.59 -9.50 12.88
N LEU A 120 14.36 -8.68 12.14
CA LEU A 120 14.03 -8.34 10.76
C LEU A 120 13.98 -9.58 9.85
N ALA A 121 14.92 -10.50 10.01
CA ALA A 121 14.92 -11.76 9.26
C ALA A 121 13.71 -12.64 9.60
N CYS A 122 13.34 -12.73 10.89
CA CYS A 122 12.15 -13.46 11.34
C CYS A 122 10.87 -12.87 10.74
N LEU A 123 10.71 -11.54 10.82
CA LEU A 123 9.55 -10.84 10.25
C LEU A 123 9.48 -10.94 8.72
N ASN A 124 10.64 -11.05 8.06
CA ASN A 124 10.70 -11.30 6.62
C ASN A 124 10.28 -12.70 6.20
N VAL A 125 10.17 -13.68 7.11
CA VAL A 125 9.62 -15.02 6.79
C VAL A 125 8.22 -15.26 7.36
N ALA A 126 7.79 -14.46 8.34
CA ALA A 126 6.44 -14.50 8.93
C ALA A 126 5.32 -14.50 7.86
N ARG A 127 4.28 -15.29 8.10
CA ARG A 127 3.10 -15.42 7.23
C ARG A 127 1.81 -15.05 7.93
N THR A 128 1.79 -15.16 9.25
CA THR A 128 0.61 -14.91 10.07
C THR A 128 0.87 -13.84 11.12
N GLN A 129 -0.21 -13.34 11.72
CA GLN A 129 -0.10 -12.43 12.85
C GLN A 129 0.56 -13.11 14.06
N VAL A 130 0.37 -14.43 14.21
CA VAL A 130 1.01 -15.23 15.27
C VAL A 130 2.53 -15.23 15.08
N ASP A 131 3.01 -15.51 13.87
CA ASP A 131 4.45 -15.50 13.56
C ASP A 131 5.06 -14.13 13.83
N THR A 132 4.36 -13.06 13.42
CA THR A 132 4.80 -11.69 13.66
C THR A 132 4.99 -11.43 15.16
N ARG A 133 4.03 -11.86 16.00
CA ARG A 133 4.15 -11.71 17.45
C ARG A 133 5.32 -12.49 18.02
N GLU A 134 5.50 -13.75 17.61
CA GLU A 134 6.61 -14.59 18.04
C GLU A 134 7.97 -13.98 17.67
N CYS A 135 8.09 -13.38 16.47
CA CYS A 135 9.31 -12.68 16.05
C CYS A 135 9.61 -11.44 16.89
N THR A 136 8.59 -10.81 17.47
CA THR A 136 8.72 -9.55 18.24
C THR A 136 8.72 -9.74 19.75
N LYS A 137 8.54 -10.96 20.27
CA LYS A 137 8.35 -11.20 21.70
C LYS A 137 9.53 -10.76 22.58
N ASP A 138 10.74 -10.79 22.02
CA ASP A 138 11.98 -10.44 22.71
C ASP A 138 12.38 -8.96 22.48
N LEU A 139 11.60 -8.22 21.69
CA LEU A 139 11.73 -6.77 21.64
C LEU A 139 11.25 -6.22 22.98
N LYS A 140 12.21 -5.77 23.81
CA LYS A 140 11.93 -5.08 25.08
C LYS A 140 10.84 -4.04 24.84
N SER A 141 9.67 -4.24 25.43
CA SER A 141 8.66 -3.18 25.46
C SER A 141 9.29 -1.99 26.20
N PRO A 142 9.23 -0.77 25.62
CA PRO A 142 9.74 0.42 26.28
C PRO A 142 9.02 0.67 27.61
#